data_AF-A0A1H8TIM2-F1
#
_entry.id   AF-A0A1H8TIM2-F1
#
_cell.length_a   1.000
_cell.length_b   1.000
_cell.length_c   1.000
_cell.angle_alpha   90.00
_cell.angle_beta   90.00
_cell.angle_gamma   90.00
#
_symmetry.space_group_name_H-M   'P 1'
#
loop_
_entity.id
_entity.type
_entity.pdbx_description
1 polymer ?
#
loop_
_entity_poly.entity_id
_entity_poly.type
_entity_poly.pdbx_seq_one_letter_code
_entity_poly.pdbx_strand_id
1 'polypeptide(L)'
;MITSRRQRLAHWGETRQKGRRRFLLINGALGWGVSTAVVWTLVMWLIAPEFEPLPNLLLALAMFPVGGVVWAWIIWESTEKEFIRRTGGGA
;
A
#
# COMPACT_ATOMS: atom_id res chain seq x y z
N MET A 1 3.07 7.77 21.63
CA MET A 1 4.49 7.54 21.26
C MET A 1 4.77 8.33 19.99
N ILE A 2 5.51 9.44 20.05
CA ILE A 2 5.80 10.28 18.87
C ILE A 2 7.07 9.75 18.22
N THR A 3 6.96 8.95 17.15
CA THR A 3 8.13 8.47 16.38
C THR A 3 8.89 9.66 15.81
N SER A 4 10.18 9.78 16.14
CA SER A 4 11.00 10.91 15.71
C SER A 4 11.30 10.82 14.21
N ARG A 5 11.51 11.98 13.55
CA ARG A 5 11.83 12.03 12.10
C ARG A 5 13.03 11.14 11.72
N ARG A 6 14.02 11.00 12.60
CA ARG A 6 15.19 10.12 12.38
C ARG A 6 14.80 8.64 12.30
N GLN A 7 13.88 8.19 13.16
CA GLN A 7 13.37 6.81 13.14
C GLN A 7 12.63 6.51 11.82
N ARG A 8 11.84 7.47 11.31
CA ARG A 8 11.16 7.32 10.02
C ARG A 8 12.13 7.18 8.85
N LEU A 9 13.22 7.95 8.85
CA LEU A 9 14.25 7.86 7.80
C LEU A 9 15.01 6.54 7.87
N ALA A 10 15.40 6.09 9.07
CA ALA A 10 16.07 4.80 9.26
C ALA A 10 15.17 3.64 8.78
N HIS A 11 13.90 3.64 9.18
CA HIS A 11 12.93 2.62 8.77
C HIS A 11 12.67 2.63 7.25
N TRP A 12 12.61 3.82 6.64
CA TRP A 12 12.53 3.93 5.19
C TRP A 12 13.78 3.37 4.52
N GLY A 13 14.97 3.65 5.07
CA GLY A 13 16.26 3.09 4.64
C GLY A 13 16.26 1.56 4.55
N GLU A 14 15.76 0.88 5.59
CA GLU A 14 15.61 -0.58 5.58
C GLU A 14 14.56 -1.06 4.57
N THR A 15 13.46 -0.33 4.45
CA THR A 15 12.36 -0.67 3.53
C THR A 15 12.80 -0.56 2.07
N ARG A 16 13.53 0.50 1.70
CA ARG A 16 14.01 0.71 0.33
C ARG A 16 15.05 -0.33 -0.11
N GLN A 17 15.89 -0.83 0.81
CA GLN A 17 16.88 -1.87 0.51
C GLN A 17 16.23 -3.16 0.01
N LYS A 18 15.01 -3.44 0.45
CA LYS A 18 14.22 -4.60 0.00
C LYS A 18 13.67 -4.45 -1.42
N GLY A 19 13.82 -3.26 -2.02
CA GLY A 19 13.51 -2.97 -3.42
C GLY A 19 12.09 -2.49 -3.68
N ARG A 20 11.97 -1.65 -4.72
CA ARG A 20 10.70 -1.03 -5.16
C ARG A 20 9.64 -2.06 -5.52
N ARG A 21 9.97 -3.06 -6.34
CA ARG A 21 9.02 -4.10 -6.78
C ARG A 21 8.39 -4.82 -5.58
N ARG A 22 9.21 -5.17 -4.58
CA ARG A 22 8.72 -5.84 -3.36
C ARG A 22 7.76 -4.94 -2.57
N PHE A 23 8.06 -3.65 -2.47
CA PHE A 23 7.17 -2.68 -1.82
C PHE A 23 5.83 -2.56 -2.55
N LEU A 24 5.84 -2.43 -3.88
CA LEU A 24 4.61 -2.30 -4.67
C LEU A 24 3.71 -3.55 -4.54
N LEU A 25 4.30 -4.74 -4.55
CA LEU A 25 3.52 -5.99 -4.45
C LEU A 25 3.07 -6.28 -3.02
N ILE A 26 3.97 -6.19 -2.04
CA ILE A 26 3.66 -6.58 -0.65
C ILE A 26 2.89 -5.48 0.07
N ASN A 27 3.35 -4.23 0.00
CA ASN A 27 2.73 -3.14 0.76
C ASN A 27 1.56 -2.52 -0.01
N GLY A 28 1.60 -2.56 -1.34
CA GLY A 28 0.53 -2.09 -2.22
C GLY A 28 -0.52 -3.17 -2.48
N ALA A 29 -0.23 -4.08 -3.41
CA ALA A 29 -1.21 -5.06 -3.91
C ALA A 29 -1.75 -5.97 -2.80
N LEU A 30 -0.88 -6.64 -2.04
CA LEU A 30 -1.27 -7.63 -1.03
C LEU A 30 -1.68 -6.97 0.29
N GLY A 31 -0.87 -6.03 0.77
CA GLY A 31 -1.06 -5.39 2.06
C GLY A 31 -2.27 -4.45 2.09
N TRP A 32 -2.44 -3.64 1.04
CA TRP A 32 -3.54 -2.69 0.94
C TRP A 32 -4.67 -3.16 0.01
N GLY A 33 -4.34 -3.65 -1.19
CA GLY A 33 -5.35 -4.03 -2.19
C GLY A 33 -6.20 -5.23 -1.77
N VAL A 34 -5.56 -6.37 -1.44
CA VAL A 34 -6.28 -7.60 -1.05
C VAL A 34 -7.02 -7.41 0.27
N SER A 35 -6.41 -6.76 1.26
CA SER A 35 -7.08 -6.49 2.54
C SER A 35 -8.31 -5.59 2.36
N THR A 36 -8.19 -4.53 1.55
CA THR A 36 -9.32 -3.63 1.24
C THR A 36 -10.42 -4.36 0.48
N ALA A 37 -10.06 -5.22 -0.49
CA ALA A 37 -11.05 -6.02 -1.22
C ALA A 37 -11.87 -6.90 -0.26
N VAL A 38 -11.20 -7.62 0.64
CA VAL A 38 -11.88 -8.48 1.62
C VAL A 38 -12.77 -7.66 2.57
N VAL A 39 -12.23 -6.58 3.14
CA VAL A 39 -12.99 -5.72 4.07
C VAL A 39 -14.19 -5.09 3.37
N TRP A 40 -14.01 -4.57 2.14
CA TRP A 40 -15.07 -3.96 1.37
C TRP A 40 -16.18 -4.97 1.03
N THR A 41 -15.82 -6.17 0.57
CA THR A 41 -16.80 -7.24 0.32
C THR A 41 -17.57 -7.62 1.58
N LEU A 42 -16.90 -7.75 2.72
CA LEU A 42 -17.56 -8.06 4.00
C LEU A 42 -18.52 -6.95 4.42
N VAL A 43 -18.10 -5.69 4.30
CA VAL A 43 -18.96 -4.54 4.62
C VAL A 43 -20.19 -4.51 3.71
N MET A 44 -20.00 -4.68 2.40
CA MET A 44 -21.10 -4.68 1.44
C MET A 44 -22.08 -5.83 1.67
N TRP A 45 -21.57 -7.01 2.00
CA TRP A 45 -22.42 -8.16 2.33
C TRP A 45 -23.30 -7.93 3.57
N LEU A 46 -22.85 -7.10 4.52
CA LEU A 46 -23.62 -6.78 5.73
C LEU A 46 -24.66 -5.67 5.52
N ILE A 47 -24.43 -4.74 4.58
CA ILE A 47 -25.26 -3.53 4.43
C ILE A 47 -26.12 -3.53 3.17
N ALA A 48 -25.82 -4.37 2.18
CA ALA A 48 -26.51 -4.43 0.89
C ALA A 48 -27.16 -5.83 0.71
N PRO A 49 -28.50 -5.96 0.89
CA PRO A 49 -29.20 -7.23 0.81
C PRO A 49 -29.07 -7.96 -0.54
N GLU A 50 -28.98 -7.21 -1.63
CA GLU A 50 -28.82 -7.70 -3.01
C GLU A 50 -27.35 -7.99 -3.40
N PHE A 51 -26.39 -7.82 -2.48
CA PHE A 51 -24.98 -8.00 -2.78
C PHE A 51 -24.59 -9.47 -2.84
N GLU A 52 -24.18 -9.95 -4.01
CA GLU A 52 -23.60 -11.28 -4.19
C GLU A 52 -22.10 -11.29 -3.82
N PRO A 53 -21.68 -11.92 -2.72
CA PRO A 53 -20.33 -11.74 -2.20
C PRO A 53 -19.25 -12.34 -3.09
N LEU A 54 -19.49 -13.49 -3.72
CA LEU A 54 -18.46 -14.20 -4.49
C LEU A 54 -18.04 -13.49 -5.80
N PRO A 55 -18.96 -13.13 -6.73
CA PRO A 55 -18.57 -12.41 -7.94
C PRO A 55 -18.00 -11.02 -7.64
N ASN A 56 -18.55 -10.32 -6.64
CA ASN A 56 -18.04 -9.01 -6.24
C ASN A 56 -16.66 -9.09 -5.56
N LEU A 57 -16.38 -10.14 -4.78
CA LEU A 57 -15.04 -10.37 -4.24
C LEU A 57 -14.00 -10.61 -5.34
N LEU A 58 -14.34 -11.40 -6.36
CA LEU A 58 -13.44 -11.64 -7.49
C LEU A 58 -13.14 -10.34 -8.25
N LEU A 59 -14.17 -9.51 -8.48
CA LEU A 59 -13.99 -8.19 -9.09
C LEU A 59 -13.14 -7.27 -8.20
N ALA A 60 -13.42 -7.24 -6.90
CA ALA A 60 -12.67 -6.45 -5.92
C ALA A 60 -11.20 -6.89 -5.85
N LEU A 61 -10.91 -8.19 -5.88
CA LEU A 61 -9.56 -8.75 -5.92
C LEU A 61 -8.82 -8.48 -7.23
N ALA A 62 -9.50 -8.12 -8.31
CA ALA A 62 -8.85 -7.60 -9.52
C ALA A 62 -8.58 -6.08 -9.40
N MET A 63 -9.60 -5.32 -8.98
CA MET A 63 -9.57 -3.86 -9.00
C MET A 63 -8.71 -3.25 -7.88
N PHE A 64 -8.89 -3.69 -6.63
CA PHE A 64 -8.20 -3.08 -5.48
C PHE A 64 -6.68 -3.34 -5.46
N PRO A 65 -6.15 -4.52 -5.86
CA PRO A 65 -4.71 -4.69 -6.00
C PRO A 65 -4.07 -3.76 -7.02
N VAL A 66 -4.74 -3.50 -8.15
CA VAL A 66 -4.25 -2.52 -9.14
C VAL A 66 -4.19 -1.12 -8.51
N GLY A 67 -5.26 -0.70 -7.83
CA GLY A 67 -5.27 0.55 -7.07
C GLY A 67 -4.18 0.60 -5.99
N GLY A 68 -3.96 -0.50 -5.28
CA GLY A 68 -2.93 -0.65 -4.25
C GLY A 68 -1.51 -0.51 -4.78
N VAL A 69 -1.23 -1.01 -5.99
CA VAL A 69 0.06 -0.82 -6.65
C VAL A 69 0.28 0.66 -6.99
N VAL A 70 -0.73 1.33 -7.56
CA VAL A 70 -0.64 2.77 -7.89
C VAL A 70 -0.43 3.59 -6.61
N TRP A 71 -1.17 3.29 -5.56
CA TRP A 71 -1.01 3.94 -4.26
C TRP A 71 0.39 3.73 -3.68
N ALA A 72 0.88 2.49 -3.63
CA ALA A 72 2.22 2.19 -3.16
C ALA A 72 3.30 2.85 -4.01
N TRP A 73 3.08 3.01 -5.32
CA TRP A 73 3.99 3.76 -6.17
C TRP A 73 4.06 5.24 -5.78
N ILE A 74 2.92 5.90 -5.55
CA ILE A 74 2.89 7.31 -5.09
C ILE A 74 3.61 7.46 -3.74
N ILE A 75 3.37 6.54 -2.80
CA ILE A 75 4.03 6.53 -1.49
C ILE A 75 5.54 6.32 -1.63
N TRP A 76 5.96 5.42 -2.53
CA TRP A 76 7.38 5.20 -2.81
C TRP A 76 8.05 6.47 -3.32
N GLU A 77 7.51 7.09 -4.38
CA GLU A 77 8.10 8.28 -4.98
C GLU A 77 8.15 9.46 -4.00
N SER A 78 7.07 9.70 -3.24
CA SER A 78 7.02 10.77 -2.25
C SER A 78 8.02 10.56 -1.11
N THR A 79 8.10 9.33 -0.58
CA THR A 79 8.99 9.02 0.54
C THR A 79 10.45 8.95 0.11
N GLU A 80 10.73 8.46 -1.10
CA GLU A 80 12.08 8.42 -1.67
C GLU A 80 12.63 9.82 -1.96
N LYS A 81 11.81 10.70 -2.56
CA LYS A 81 12.18 12.11 -2.74
C LYS A 81 12.50 12.80 -1.43
N GLU A 82 11.68 12.57 -0.40
CA GLU A 82 11.88 13.14 0.93
C GLU A 82 13.14 12.58 1.62
N PHE A 83 13.40 11.28 1.44
CA PHE A 83 14.61 10.64 1.94
C PHE A 83 15.85 11.28 1.32
N ILE A 84 15.93 11.34 -0.02
CA ILE A 84 17.06 11.94 -0.76
C ILE A 84 17.27 13.40 -0.37
N ARG A 85 16.20 14.19 -0.31
CA ARG A 85 16.27 15.62 0.08
C ARG A 85 16.89 15.81 1.46
N ARG A 86 16.63 14.88 2.39
CA ARG A 86 17.03 14.99 3.79
C ARG A 86 18.35 14.33 4.12
N THR A 87 18.77 13.33 3.36
CA THR A 87 20.11 12.76 3.47
C THR A 87 21.14 13.56 2.67
N GLY A 88 20.70 14.58 1.92
CA GLY A 88 21.52 15.28 0.94
C GLY A 88 21.71 14.38 -0.28
N GLY A 89 21.66 14.95 -1.49
CA GLY A 89 22.07 14.24 -2.69
C GLY A 89 23.53 13.81 -2.55
N GLY A 90 23.75 12.59 -2.10
CA GLY A 90 25.03 11.89 -2.12
C GLY A 90 25.04 10.95 -3.31
N ALA A 91 25.14 11.52 -4.51
CA ALA A 91 25.66 10.90 -5.72
C ALA A 91 26.27 12.03 -6.55
#